data_AF-A0A7V4FZ25-F1
#
_entry.id   AF-A0A7V4FZ25-F1
#
_cell.length_a   1.000
_cell.length_b   1.000
_cell.length_c   1.000
_cell.angle_alpha   90.00
_cell.angle_beta   90.00
_cell.angle_gamma   90.00
#
_symmetry.space_group_name_H-M   'P 1'
#
loop_
_entity.id
_entity.type
_entity.pdbx_description
1 polymer ?
#
loop_
_entity_poly.entity_id
_entity_poly.type
_entity_poly.pdbx_seq_one_letter_code
_entity_poly.pdbx_strand_id
1 'polypeptide(L)'
;MTRTEVYTTPEAFDRLAGEWNALLKRSASDTLFLTNEWQKTWWRELGEGELRILAMYESDALVGIAPLKSLKMAQFMNENVPGISVPERILKRLEAAGDG
;
A
#
# COMPACT_ATOMS: atom_id res chain seq x y z
N MET A 1 -11.80 16.21 -1.85
CA MET A 1 -11.84 15.49 -0.55
C MET A 1 -11.04 14.22 -0.72
N THR A 2 -10.11 13.94 0.19
CA THR A 2 -9.22 12.78 0.07
C THR A 2 -9.90 11.56 0.72
N ARG A 3 -10.00 10.45 -0.03
CA ARG A 3 -10.55 9.17 0.43
C ARG A 3 -9.42 8.16 0.55
N THR A 4 -9.46 7.31 1.57
CA THR A 4 -8.48 6.23 1.72
C THR A 4 -9.19 4.90 1.90
N GLU A 5 -8.82 3.95 1.06
CA GLU A 5 -9.33 2.58 1.02
C GLU A 5 -8.26 1.58 1.46
N VAL A 6 -8.70 0.44 1.98
CA VAL A 6 -7.83 -0.66 2.37
C VAL A 6 -8.29 -1.90 1.66
N TYR A 7 -7.42 -2.49 0.85
CA TYR A 7 -7.66 -3.76 0.19
C TYR A 7 -6.90 -4.86 0.92
N THR A 8 -7.58 -5.96 1.21
CA THR A 8 -7.02 -7.06 2.02
C THR A 8 -6.97 -8.40 1.30
N THR A 9 -7.29 -8.42 0.00
CA THR A 9 -7.31 -9.65 -0.79
C THR A 9 -6.41 -9.53 -2.02
N PRO A 10 -5.78 -10.62 -2.49
CA PRO A 10 -4.84 -10.57 -3.60
C PRO A 10 -5.43 -10.07 -4.93
N GLU A 11 -6.73 -10.20 -5.14
CA GLU A 11 -7.43 -9.70 -6.34
C GLU A 11 -7.30 -8.17 -6.49
N ALA A 12 -6.99 -7.48 -5.40
CA ALA A 12 -6.72 -6.05 -5.42
C ALA A 12 -5.52 -5.67 -6.30
N PHE A 13 -4.52 -6.56 -6.44
CA PHE A 13 -3.41 -6.31 -7.36
C PHE A 13 -3.92 -6.19 -8.78
N ASP A 14 -4.80 -7.08 -9.22
CA ASP A 14 -5.38 -7.04 -10.57
C ASP A 14 -6.32 -5.85 -10.76
N ARG A 15 -7.16 -5.57 -9.76
CA ARG A 15 -8.08 -4.43 -9.79
C ARG A 15 -7.34 -3.09 -9.89
N LEU A 16 -6.23 -2.94 -9.19
CA LEU A 16 -5.48 -1.69 -9.11
C LEU A 16 -4.36 -1.57 -10.16
N ALA A 17 -4.06 -2.62 -10.92
CA ALA A 17 -2.86 -2.68 -11.77
C ALA A 17 -2.70 -1.47 -12.70
N GLY A 18 -3.77 -1.07 -13.40
CA GLY A 18 -3.74 0.06 -14.32
C GLY A 18 -3.44 1.39 -13.61
N GLU A 19 -4.20 1.73 -12.58
CA GLU A 19 -4.05 2.99 -11.85
C GLU A 19 -2.76 3.02 -11.02
N TRP A 20 -2.34 1.88 -10.47
CA TRP A 20 -1.08 1.70 -9.76
C TRP A 20 0.09 2.06 -10.66
N ASN A 21 0.21 1.40 -11.82
CA ASN A 21 1.33 1.64 -12.71
C ASN A 21 1.26 3.05 -13.33
N ALA A 22 0.06 3.60 -13.56
CA ALA A 22 -0.09 5.00 -13.96
C ALA A 22 0.34 6.00 -12.87
N LEU A 23 0.11 5.68 -11.58
CA LEU A 23 0.60 6.47 -10.44
C LEU A 23 2.12 6.37 -10.32
N LEU A 24 2.67 5.17 -10.41
CA LEU A 24 4.11 4.95 -10.29
C LEU A 24 4.89 5.71 -11.36
N LYS A 25 4.44 5.65 -12.61
CA LYS A 25 5.11 6.27 -13.77
C LYS A 25 5.25 7.80 -13.70
N ARG A 26 4.45 8.45 -12.85
CA ARG A 26 4.50 9.90 -12.59
C ARG A 26 5.03 10.23 -11.19
N SER A 27 5.44 9.23 -10.43
CA SER A 27 6.00 9.37 -9.10
C SER A 27 7.51 9.61 -9.17
N ALA A 28 8.06 10.33 -8.20
CA ALA A 28 9.51 10.42 -8.03
C ALA A 28 10.16 9.06 -7.66
N SER A 29 9.36 8.06 -7.30
CA SER A 29 9.79 6.72 -6.88
C SER A 29 9.56 5.64 -7.95
N ASP A 30 9.54 5.99 -9.25
CA ASP A 30 9.34 5.04 -10.35
C ASP A 30 10.48 4.00 -10.43
N THR A 31 10.31 2.87 -9.75
CA THR A 31 11.29 1.78 -9.67
C THR A 31 10.60 0.45 -9.88
N LEU A 32 11.32 -0.52 -10.46
CA LEU A 32 10.79 -1.86 -10.73
C LEU A 32 10.17 -2.52 -9.49
N PHE A 33 10.78 -2.32 -8.32
CA PHE A 33 10.30 -2.92 -7.06
C PHE A 33 8.93 -2.41 -6.63
N LEU A 34 8.49 -1.27 -7.14
CA LEU A 34 7.21 -0.66 -6.83
C LEU A 34 6.16 -0.88 -7.92
N THR A 35 6.47 -1.58 -9.00
CA THR A 35 5.47 -1.95 -10.01
C THR A 35 4.44 -2.92 -9.42
N ASN A 36 3.22 -2.88 -9.96
CA ASN A 36 2.17 -3.81 -9.55
C ASN A 36 2.60 -5.27 -9.76
N GLU A 37 3.26 -5.57 -10.87
CA GLU A 37 3.72 -6.90 -11.25
C GLU A 37 4.73 -7.45 -10.26
N TRP A 38 5.69 -6.62 -9.84
CA TRP A 38 6.68 -7.01 -8.84
C TRP A 38 6.00 -7.22 -7.49
N GLN A 39 5.16 -6.28 -7.04
CA GLN A 39 4.48 -6.36 -5.74
C GLN A 39 3.54 -7.56 -5.67
N LYS A 40 2.76 -7.82 -6.73
CA LYS A 40 1.91 -9.01 -6.86
C LYS A 40 2.72 -10.30 -6.78
N THR A 41 3.83 -10.36 -7.49
CA THR A 41 4.71 -11.55 -7.51
C THR A 41 5.37 -11.74 -6.15
N TRP A 42 5.98 -10.69 -5.59
CA TRP A 42 6.63 -10.75 -4.29
C TRP A 42 5.67 -11.22 -3.20
N TRP A 43 4.43 -10.70 -3.20
CA TRP A 43 3.45 -11.09 -2.20
C TRP A 43 2.86 -12.48 -2.41
N ARG A 44 2.82 -12.97 -3.65
CA ARG A 44 2.43 -14.35 -3.95
C ARG A 44 3.50 -15.37 -3.53
N GLU A 45 4.78 -15.07 -3.78
CA GLU A 45 5.88 -16.04 -3.61
C GLU A 45 6.56 -15.96 -2.23
N LEU A 46 6.69 -14.75 -1.68
CA LEU A 46 7.48 -14.46 -0.49
C LEU A 46 6.67 -13.76 0.61
N GLY A 47 5.38 -13.57 0.35
CA GLY A 47 4.53 -12.82 1.26
C GLY A 47 4.11 -13.61 2.48
N GLU A 48 4.15 -12.95 3.64
CA GLU A 48 3.80 -13.53 4.92
C GLU A 48 2.95 -12.55 5.72
N GLY A 49 1.91 -13.05 6.40
CA GLY A 49 0.96 -12.22 7.15
C GLY A 49 -0.22 -11.73 6.29
N GLU A 50 -0.96 -10.75 6.82
CA GLU A 50 -2.15 -10.22 6.16
C GLU A 50 -1.79 -9.17 5.10
N LEU A 51 -2.19 -9.39 3.85
CA LEU A 51 -2.12 -8.37 2.80
C LEU A 51 -2.92 -7.13 3.19
N ARG A 52 -2.29 -5.97 3.12
CA ARG A 52 -2.98 -4.69 3.19
C ARG A 52 -2.40 -3.71 2.18
N ILE A 53 -3.19 -3.33 1.18
CA ILE A 53 -2.85 -2.26 0.24
C ILE A 53 -3.65 -1.04 0.66
N LEU A 54 -2.94 0.01 1.08
CA LEU A 54 -3.53 1.32 1.27
C LEU A 54 -3.59 2.03 -0.07
N ALA A 55 -4.78 2.48 -0.47
CA ALA A 55 -4.99 3.28 -1.65
C ALA A 55 -5.59 4.64 -1.25
N MET A 56 -4.95 5.73 -1.66
CA MET A 56 -5.38 7.09 -1.39
C MET A 56 -5.85 7.74 -2.68
N TYR A 57 -7.05 8.32 -2.63
CA TYR A 57 -7.71 8.93 -3.76
C TYR A 57 -7.99 10.40 -3.46
N GLU A 58 -7.75 11.26 -4.45
CA GLU A 58 -8.36 12.59 -4.51
C GLU A 58 -9.45 12.57 -5.56
N SER A 59 -10.70 12.78 -5.13
CA SER A 59 -11.88 12.49 -5.95
C SER A 59 -11.84 11.02 -6.41
N ASP A 60 -11.71 10.77 -7.72
CA ASP A 60 -11.61 9.42 -8.28
C ASP A 60 -10.19 9.06 -8.75
N ALA A 61 -9.20 9.96 -8.59
CA ALA A 61 -7.84 9.71 -9.01
C ALA A 61 -7.02 9.08 -7.89
N LEU A 62 -6.39 7.92 -8.15
CA LEU A 62 -5.42 7.32 -7.24
C LEU A 62 -4.18 8.22 -7.14
N VAL A 63 -3.93 8.80 -5.97
CA VAL A 63 -2.81 9.73 -5.70
C VAL A 63 -1.73 9.15 -4.78
N GLY A 64 -2.02 8.03 -4.10
CA GLY A 64 -1.04 7.34 -3.27
C GLY A 64 -1.37 5.85 -3.14
N ILE A 65 -0.35 5.01 -3.09
CA ILE A 65 -0.52 3.57 -2.86
C ILE A 65 0.64 3.02 -2.04
N ALA A 66 0.34 2.16 -1.07
CA ALA A 66 1.33 1.51 -0.24
C ALA A 66 0.89 0.09 0.14
N PRO A 67 1.56 -0.96 -0.36
CA PRO A 67 1.44 -2.30 0.21
C PRO A 67 2.15 -2.32 1.57
N LEU A 68 1.41 -2.63 2.62
CA LEU A 68 1.92 -2.73 3.99
C LEU A 68 2.10 -4.20 4.37
N LYS A 69 3.32 -4.53 4.80
CA LYS A 69 3.68 -5.87 5.30
C LYS A 69 3.28 -6.07 6.77
N SER A 70 3.44 -5.05 7.62
CA SER A 70 3.25 -5.19 9.07
C SER A 70 2.95 -3.84 9.73
N LEU A 71 2.47 -3.89 10.99
CA LEU A 71 2.35 -2.69 11.82
C LEU A 71 3.69 -1.98 11.93
N LYS A 72 4.76 -2.74 12.16
CA LYS A 72 6.12 -2.23 12.29
C LYS A 72 6.59 -1.46 11.05
N MET A 73 6.28 -1.98 9.85
CA MET A 73 6.56 -1.25 8.59
C MET A 73 5.78 0.06 8.51
N ALA A 74 4.48 0.05 8.86
CA ALA A 74 3.65 1.24 8.84
C ALA A 74 4.12 2.31 9.84
N GLN A 75 4.54 1.90 11.04
CA GLN A 75 5.15 2.77 12.05
C GLN A 75 6.46 3.36 11.53
N PHE A 76 7.34 2.54 10.95
CA PHE A 76 8.59 3.00 10.36
C PHE A 76 8.34 4.07 9.28
N MET A 77 7.33 3.90 8.42
CA MET A 77 6.98 4.89 7.39
C MET A 77 6.56 6.23 8.00
N ASN A 78 5.74 6.22 9.06
CA ASN A 78 5.31 7.45 9.75
C ASN A 78 6.46 8.19 10.41
N GLU A 79 7.42 7.46 10.97
CA GLU A 79 8.54 8.05 11.71
C GLU A 79 9.67 8.52 10.78
N ASN A 80 9.91 7.82 9.68
CA ASN A 80 11.16 7.95 8.91
C ASN A 80 10.96 8.44 7.47
N VAL A 81 9.73 8.54 6.96
CA VAL A 81 9.48 8.96 5.57
C VAL A 81 8.72 10.29 5.52
N PRO A 82 9.42 11.42 5.25
CA PRO A 82 8.80 12.73 5.15
C PRO A 82 7.69 12.77 4.08
N GLY A 83 6.55 13.36 4.42
CA GLY A 83 5.40 13.48 3.52
C GLY A 83 4.50 12.24 3.44
N ILE A 84 4.83 11.15 4.14
CA ILE A 84 3.96 9.99 4.30
C ILE A 84 3.31 10.02 5.68
N SER A 85 1.99 9.87 5.73
CA SER A 85 1.24 9.67 6.96
C SER A 85 0.24 8.55 6.77
N VAL A 86 0.49 7.43 7.46
CA VAL A 86 -0.44 6.32 7.66
C VAL A 86 -1.41 6.71 8.78
N PRO A 87 -2.72 6.85 8.50
CA PRO A 87 -3.70 7.32 9.50
C PRO A 87 -3.85 6.38 10.70
N GLU A 88 -4.14 6.91 11.90
CA GLU A 88 -4.29 6.13 13.14
C GLU A 88 -5.25 4.94 13.01
N ARG A 89 -6.36 5.11 12.30
CA ARG A 89 -7.35 4.02 12.09
C ARG A 89 -6.74 2.80 11.41
N ILE A 90 -5.69 3.00 10.62
CA ILE A 90 -4.98 1.92 9.91
C ILE A 90 -3.98 1.26 10.87
N LEU A 91 -3.27 2.03 11.68
CA LEU A 91 -2.36 1.52 12.71
C LEU A 91 -3.10 0.64 13.72
N LYS A 92 -4.23 1.12 14.28
CA LYS A 92 -5.05 0.35 15.23
C LYS A 92 -5.56 -0.96 14.61
N ARG A 93 -5.91 -0.95 13.32
CA ARG A 93 -6.30 -2.16 12.60
C ARG A 93 -5.12 -3.12 12.39
N LEU A 94 -3.91 -2.62 12.18
CA LEU A 94 -2.69 -3.43 11.98
C LEU A 94 -2.28 -4.10 13.29
N GLU A 95 -2.33 -3.36 14.39
CA GLU A 95 -2.09 -3.87 15.74
C GLU A 95 -3.07 -5.00 16.12
N ALA A 96 -4.36 -4.82 15.83
CA ALA A 96 -5.37 -5.82 16.14
C ALA A 96 -5.23 -7.15 15.37
N ALA A 97 -4.50 -7.17 14.26
CA ALA A 97 -4.27 -8.40 13.50
C ALA A 97 -3.05 -9.20 13.97
N GLY A 98 -2.20 -8.62 14.80
CA GLY A 98 -0.93 -9.24 15.21
C GLY A 98 0.10 -9.31 14.08
N ASP A 99 1.38 -9.35 14.46
CA ASP A 99 2.45 -9.71 13.54
C ASP A 99 2.50 -11.26 13.52
N GLY A 100 1.87 -11.85 12.49
CA GLY A 100 1.89 -13.30 12.26
C GLY A 100 3.30 -13.84 12.02
#